data_AF-A0A7R9MIC4-F1
#
_entry.id   AF-A0A7R9MIC4-F1
#
_cell.length_a   1.000
_cell.length_b   1.000
_cell.length_c   1.000
_cell.angle_alpha   90.00
_cell.angle_beta   90.00
_cell.angle_gamma   90.00
#
_symmetry.space_group_name_H-M   'P 1'
#
loop_
_entity.id
_entity.type
_entity.pdbx_description
1 polymer ?
#
loop_
_entity_poly.entity_id
_entity_poly.type
_entity_poly.pdbx_seq_one_letter_code
_entity_poly.pdbx_strand_id
1 'polypeptide(L)'
;VLVGGGIGVTPFASILKDIAFNSGLNKNIVCKKVYFLWVTRTQKHFEWLSDVIRDTEEKDVSNLLTTHIFITQFYEKFDLRTTMLYICERHFQRISNRSLFTGLKAKTHFGRPNFTYICERHFQRISNRSLFTGLKAKTHFGRPNFTVFLDSLQQEHPNVVTRVGVFSCGPGPMTNNVQQACEMLNRREGAIFSHHFENF
;
A
#
# COMPACT_ATOMS: atom_id res chain seq x y z
N VAL A 1 14.03 -1.83 -0.42
CA VAL A 1 12.68 -1.98 0.16
C VAL A 1 12.68 -1.33 1.54
N LEU A 2 11.75 -0.43 1.81
CA LEU A 2 11.61 0.30 3.07
C LEU A 2 10.30 -0.16 3.73
N VAL A 3 10.33 -0.62 4.98
CA VAL A 3 9.16 -1.14 5.70
C VAL A 3 8.94 -0.31 6.97
N GLY A 4 7.87 0.48 6.99
CA GLY A 4 7.50 1.31 8.14
C GLY A 4 6.26 0.77 8.85
N GLY A 5 6.37 0.52 10.15
CA GLY A 5 5.29 -0.03 10.98
C GLY A 5 4.90 0.88 12.14
N GLY A 6 3.62 1.26 12.24
CA GLY A 6 3.13 2.08 13.36
C GLY A 6 3.90 3.40 13.49
N ILE A 7 4.38 3.73 14.69
CA ILE A 7 5.17 4.96 14.94
C ILE A 7 6.53 4.97 14.24
N GLY A 8 7.09 3.80 13.90
CA GLY A 8 8.36 3.65 13.18
C GLY A 8 8.29 4.10 11.72
N VAL A 9 7.13 4.60 11.28
CA VAL A 9 6.96 5.15 9.92
C VAL A 9 7.51 6.58 9.79
N THR A 10 7.56 7.34 10.88
CA THR A 10 7.88 8.78 10.88
C THR A 10 9.23 9.13 10.21
N PRO A 11 10.34 8.40 10.47
CA PRO A 11 11.63 8.68 9.83
C PRO A 11 11.58 8.55 8.30
N PHE A 12 10.75 7.63 7.80
CA PHE A 12 10.61 7.42 6.37
C PHE A 12 9.99 8.63 5.65
N ALA A 13 9.24 9.51 6.33
CA ALA A 13 8.76 10.73 5.71
C ALA A 13 9.90 11.62 5.18
N SER A 14 10.98 11.74 5.95
CA SER A 14 12.18 12.49 5.55
C SER A 14 12.94 11.77 4.44
N ILE A 15 13.13 10.46 4.59
CA ILE A 15 13.82 9.61 3.60
C ILE A 15 13.12 9.67 2.24
N LEU A 16 11.79 9.57 2.21
CA LEU A 16 11.00 9.63 0.99
C LEU A 16 11.13 10.98 0.28
N LYS A 17 11.09 12.09 1.03
CA LYS A 17 11.29 13.43 0.49
C LYS A 17 12.69 13.59 -0.11
N ASP A 18 13.72 13.11 0.57
CA ASP A 18 15.09 13.15 0.07
C ASP A 18 15.27 12.31 -1.21
N ILE A 19 14.65 11.12 -1.26
CA ILE A 19 14.66 10.27 -2.45
C ILE A 19 14.00 10.95 -3.65
N ALA A 20 12.81 11.54 -3.48
CA ALA A 20 12.14 12.26 -4.56
C ALA A 20 12.92 13.51 -5.01
N PHE A 21 13.52 14.23 -4.07
CA PHE A 21 14.36 15.39 -4.39
C PHE A 21 15.59 14.98 -5.21
N ASN A 22 16.30 13.95 -4.80
CA ASN A 22 17.47 13.45 -5.52
C ASN A 22 17.11 12.89 -6.90
N SER A 23 15.94 12.24 -7.04
CA SER A 23 15.41 11.80 -8.34
C SER A 23 15.26 12.97 -9.32
N GLY A 24 14.75 14.12 -8.87
CA GLY A 24 14.55 15.29 -9.73
C GLY A 24 15.85 15.94 -10.22
N LEU A 25 16.97 15.75 -9.51
CA LEU A 25 18.26 16.36 -9.84
C LEU A 25 19.10 15.55 -10.84
N ASN A 26 18.62 14.40 -11.34
CA ASN A 26 19.32 13.54 -12.31
C ASN A 26 20.79 13.24 -11.96
N LYS A 27 21.14 13.20 -10.65
CA LYS A 27 22.43 12.64 -10.22
C LYS A 27 22.46 11.16 -10.62
N ASN A 28 23.64 10.61 -10.90
CA ASN A 28 23.83 9.17 -11.18
C ASN A 28 23.51 8.33 -9.92
N ILE A 29 22.23 8.19 -9.61
CA ILE A 29 21.75 7.41 -8.47
C ILE A 29 21.92 5.93 -8.82
N VAL A 30 22.66 5.22 -7.96
CA VAL A 30 22.88 3.78 -8.04
C VAL A 30 21.56 3.02 -7.79
N CYS A 31 20.73 3.52 -6.88
CA CYS A 31 19.39 3.01 -6.62
C CYS A 31 18.46 3.30 -7.81
N LYS A 32 17.91 2.26 -8.43
CA LYS A 32 17.00 2.39 -9.58
C LYS A 32 15.52 2.29 -9.20
N LYS A 33 15.21 1.71 -8.03
CA LYS A 33 13.83 1.51 -7.58
C LYS A 33 13.77 1.41 -6.06
N VAL A 34 12.76 2.07 -5.48
CA VAL A 34 12.45 2.05 -4.05
C VAL A 34 11.01 1.62 -3.85
N TYR A 35 10.83 0.52 -3.12
CA TYR A 35 9.52 0.07 -2.66
C TYR A 35 9.32 0.49 -1.22
N PHE A 36 8.28 1.27 -0.94
CA PHE A 36 7.89 1.66 0.41
C PHE A 36 6.63 0.91 0.85
N LEU A 37 6.75 0.13 1.92
CA LEU A 37 5.71 -0.68 2.52
C LEU A 37 5.30 -0.02 3.86
N TRP A 38 4.19 0.69 3.86
CA TRP A 38 3.64 1.27 5.08
C TRP A 38 2.62 0.33 5.70
N VAL A 39 2.92 -0.22 6.88
CA VAL A 39 2.05 -1.12 7.63
C VAL A 39 1.46 -0.39 8.84
N THR A 40 0.14 -0.22 8.85
CA THR A 40 -0.54 0.46 9.96
C THR A 40 -1.81 -0.27 10.37
N ARG A 41 -2.26 -0.07 11.62
CA ARG A 41 -3.58 -0.52 12.07
C ARG A 41 -4.67 0.39 11.54
N THR A 42 -4.52 1.70 11.74
CA THR A 42 -5.46 2.73 11.28
C THR A 42 -4.70 3.92 10.70
N GLN A 43 -5.33 4.65 9.79
CA GLN A 43 -4.72 5.86 9.21
C GLN A 43 -5.02 7.13 10.02
N LYS A 44 -5.97 7.10 10.98
CA LYS A 44 -6.42 8.27 11.74
C LYS A 44 -5.30 9.08 12.40
N HIS A 45 -4.21 8.43 12.83
CA HIS A 45 -3.10 9.11 13.52
C HIS A 45 -1.96 9.53 12.58
N PHE A 46 -2.05 9.19 11.30
CA PHE A 46 -0.98 9.37 10.33
C PHE A 46 -1.50 9.94 9.00
N GLU A 47 -2.62 10.67 9.02
CA GLU A 47 -3.18 11.34 7.84
C GLU A 47 -2.14 12.28 7.20
N TRP A 48 -1.34 12.96 8.02
CA TRP A 48 -0.23 13.80 7.57
C TRP A 48 0.80 13.05 6.70
N LEU A 49 1.02 11.76 6.94
CA LEU A 49 1.97 10.96 6.15
C LEU A 49 1.40 10.67 4.76
N SER A 50 0.08 10.51 4.63
CA SER A 50 -0.57 10.39 3.33
C SER A 50 -0.32 11.63 2.47
N ASP A 51 -0.35 12.83 3.08
CA ASP A 51 -0.03 14.07 2.37
C ASP A 51 1.44 14.12 1.95
N VAL A 52 2.36 13.70 2.82
CA VAL A 52 3.78 13.58 2.46
C VAL A 52 4.00 12.60 1.31
N ILE A 53 3.35 11.43 1.33
CA ILE A 53 3.45 10.45 0.25
C ILE A 53 2.92 11.04 -1.05
N ARG A 54 1.80 11.78 -1.00
CA ARG A 54 1.21 12.45 -2.16
C ARG A 54 2.19 13.44 -2.79
N ASP A 55 2.75 14.33 -1.98
CA ASP A 55 3.72 15.34 -2.44
C ASP A 55 4.97 14.68 -3.04
N THR A 56 5.39 13.55 -2.46
CA THR A 56 6.54 12.78 -2.91
C THR A 56 6.24 12.09 -4.26
N GLU A 57 5.07 11.47 -4.41
CA GLU A 57 4.60 10.82 -5.64
C GLU A 57 4.33 11.81 -6.79
N GLU A 58 4.05 13.08 -6.48
CA GLU A 58 3.89 14.15 -7.47
C GLU A 58 5.25 14.68 -7.96
N LYS A 59 6.26 14.70 -7.09
CA LYS A 59 7.62 15.16 -7.40
C LYS A 59 8.51 14.07 -8.00
N ASP A 60 8.13 12.80 -7.85
CA ASP A 60 8.86 11.66 -8.41
C ASP A 60 8.67 11.55 -9.94
N VAL A 61 9.49 12.29 -10.69
CA VAL A 61 9.49 12.31 -12.16
C VAL A 61 9.99 10.99 -12.75
N SER A 62 10.90 10.28 -12.07
CA SER A 62 11.54 9.07 -12.59
C SER A 62 10.82 7.78 -12.23
N ASN A 63 9.66 7.88 -11.54
CA ASN A 63 8.89 6.74 -11.04
C ASN A 63 9.75 5.78 -10.21
N LEU A 64 10.66 6.34 -9.41
CA LEU A 64 11.59 5.60 -8.57
C LEU A 64 10.88 5.00 -7.35
N LEU A 65 9.89 5.70 -6.81
CA LEU A 65 9.13 5.31 -5.63
C LEU A 65 7.89 4.51 -6.01
N THR A 66 7.67 3.39 -5.33
CA THR A 66 6.41 2.64 -5.39
C THR A 66 5.92 2.37 -3.99
N THR A 67 4.79 2.99 -3.64
CA THR A 67 4.22 2.93 -2.30
C THR A 67 3.09 1.91 -2.21
N HIS A 68 3.13 1.13 -1.15
CA HIS A 68 2.12 0.13 -0.78
C HIS A 68 1.70 0.36 0.67
N ILE A 69 0.40 0.51 0.89
CA ILE A 69 -0.17 0.78 2.20
C ILE A 69 -0.95 -0.45 2.66
N PHE A 70 -0.59 -1.02 3.81
CA PHE A 70 -1.24 -2.17 4.42
C PHE A 70 -2.01 -1.73 5.66
N ILE A 71 -3.34 -1.82 5.58
CA ILE A 71 -4.24 -1.56 6.70
C ILE A 71 -4.58 -2.88 7.39
N THR A 72 -4.07 -3.06 8.60
CA THR A 72 -4.10 -4.34 9.34
C THR A 72 -5.28 -4.48 10.29
N GLN A 73 -5.95 -3.39 10.67
CA GLN A 73 -7.18 -3.48 11.48
C GLN A 73 -8.37 -3.82 10.59
N PHE A 74 -9.02 -4.95 10.88
CA PHE A 74 -10.35 -5.23 10.36
C PHE A 74 -11.36 -4.28 11.02
N TYR A 75 -12.17 -3.60 10.21
CA TYR A 75 -13.27 -2.78 10.68
C TYR A 75 -14.40 -3.67 11.20
N GLU A 76 -14.26 -4.21 12.41
CA GLU A 76 -15.36 -4.93 13.08
C GLU A 76 -16.44 -3.98 13.64
N LYS A 77 -16.30 -2.65 13.52
CA LYS A 77 -17.24 -1.69 14.14
C LYS A 77 -17.94 -0.69 13.21
N PHE A 78 -17.69 -0.74 11.91
CA PHE A 78 -18.58 -0.14 10.91
C PHE A 78 -18.65 -1.12 9.77
N ASP A 79 -19.84 -1.62 9.45
CA ASP A 79 -20.01 -2.48 8.28
C ASP A 79 -19.88 -1.63 7.02
N LEU A 80 -18.63 -1.34 6.64
CA LEU A 80 -18.22 -0.54 5.47
C LEU A 80 -18.89 -1.04 4.18
N ARG A 81 -19.26 -2.32 4.14
CA ARG A 81 -20.08 -2.91 3.09
C ARG A 81 -21.48 -2.30 3.02
N THR A 82 -22.18 -2.20 4.14
CA THR A 82 -23.51 -1.58 4.23
C THR A 82 -23.42 -0.08 3.97
N THR A 83 -22.37 0.58 4.47
CA THR A 83 -22.12 1.99 4.17
C THR A 83 -21.85 2.22 2.67
N MET A 84 -21.02 1.38 2.04
CA MET A 84 -20.67 1.52 0.62
C MET A 84 -21.82 1.12 -0.30
N LEU A 85 -22.53 0.03 -0.01
CA LEU A 85 -23.75 -0.36 -0.73
C LEU A 85 -24.83 0.72 -0.62
N TYR A 86 -25.01 1.31 0.57
CA TYR A 86 -25.91 2.45 0.76
C TYR A 86 -25.49 3.67 -0.05
N ILE A 87 -24.19 4.01 -0.08
CA ILE A 87 -23.68 5.14 -0.86
C ILE A 87 -23.87 4.91 -2.37
N CYS A 88 -23.49 3.73 -2.88
CA CYS A 88 -23.64 3.36 -4.30
C CYS A 88 -25.10 3.27 -4.73
N GLU A 89 -25.96 2.62 -3.93
CA GLU A 89 -27.41 2.53 -4.16
C GLU A 89 -28.06 3.91 -4.16
N ARG A 90 -27.78 4.75 -3.15
CA ARG A 90 -28.37 6.08 -3.02
C ARG A 90 -27.92 7.02 -4.13
N HIS A 91 -26.68 6.90 -4.60
CA HIS A 91 -26.17 7.70 -5.71
C HIS A 91 -26.81 7.25 -7.03
N PHE A 92 -26.90 5.95 -7.29
CA PHE A 92 -27.54 5.43 -8.50
C PHE A 92 -29.05 5.67 -8.54
N GLN A 93 -29.75 5.53 -7.41
CA GLN A 93 -31.18 5.78 -7.32
C GLN A 93 -31.52 7.25 -7.61
N ARG A 94 -30.64 8.21 -7.29
CA ARG A 94 -30.81 9.62 -7.71
C ARG A 94 -30.68 9.82 -9.21
N ILE A 95 -29.89 9.01 -9.89
CA ILE A 95 -29.62 9.12 -11.32
C ILE A 95 -30.68 8.35 -12.13
N SER A 96 -31.03 7.13 -11.72
CA SER A 96 -31.88 6.21 -12.49
C SER A 96 -33.32 6.09 -11.96
N ASN A 97 -33.61 6.67 -10.80
CA ASN A 97 -34.87 6.53 -10.05
C ASN A 97 -35.28 5.06 -9.77
N ARG A 98 -34.29 4.16 -9.76
CA ARG A 98 -34.44 2.71 -9.55
C ARG A 98 -33.27 2.18 -8.71
N SER A 99 -33.52 1.09 -8.00
CA SER A 99 -32.48 0.38 -7.26
C SER A 99 -31.40 -0.15 -8.22
N LEU A 100 -30.13 0.03 -7.88
CA LEU A 100 -28.98 -0.44 -8.66
C LEU A 100 -28.97 -1.96 -8.78
N PHE A 101 -29.49 -2.66 -7.78
CA PHE A 101 -29.35 -4.11 -7.65
C PHE A 101 -30.59 -4.88 -8.13
N THR A 102 -31.77 -4.24 -8.11
CA THR A 102 -33.03 -4.92 -8.47
C THR A 102 -33.74 -4.29 -9.67
N GLY A 103 -33.38 -3.06 -10.05
CA GLY A 103 -34.09 -2.31 -11.09
C GLY A 103 -35.52 -1.88 -10.70
N LEU A 104 -35.95 -2.17 -9.48
CA LEU A 104 -37.27 -1.82 -8.94
C LEU A 104 -37.24 -0.44 -8.28
N LYS A 105 -38.43 0.15 -8.06
CA LYS A 105 -38.57 1.41 -7.28
C LYS A 105 -38.44 1.19 -5.76
N ALA A 106 -38.42 -0.06 -5.29
CA ALA A 106 -38.35 -0.43 -3.88
C ALA A 106 -36.91 -0.41 -3.33
N LYS A 107 -36.73 -0.15 -2.02
CA LYS A 107 -35.43 -0.13 -1.32
C LYS A 107 -35.02 -1.53 -0.83
N THR A 108 -33.72 -1.86 -0.89
CA THR A 108 -33.18 -3.21 -0.58
C THR A 108 -32.20 -3.21 0.61
N HIS A 109 -32.13 -4.32 1.37
CA HIS A 109 -31.20 -4.58 2.49
C HIS A 109 -30.32 -5.84 2.22
N PHE A 110 -29.06 -5.91 2.72
CA PHE A 110 -28.07 -6.93 2.29
C PHE A 110 -27.19 -7.58 3.40
N GLY A 111 -26.74 -8.84 3.16
CA GLY A 111 -25.72 -9.65 3.90
C GLY A 111 -24.60 -10.29 3.02
N ARG A 112 -23.52 -10.88 3.60
CA ARG A 112 -22.05 -10.80 3.21
C ARG A 112 -21.39 -11.79 2.17
N PRO A 113 -20.75 -11.29 1.07
CA PRO A 113 -19.28 -11.48 0.75
C PRO A 113 -18.35 -10.21 0.81
N ASN A 114 -17.05 -10.30 0.46
CA ASN A 114 -16.04 -9.21 0.64
C ASN A 114 -15.98 -8.18 -0.52
N PHE A 115 -16.92 -7.21 -0.55
CA PHE A 115 -17.01 -6.20 -1.61
C PHE A 115 -16.03 -5.02 -1.49
N THR A 116 -15.49 -4.74 -0.29
CA THR A 116 -14.60 -3.58 -0.07
C THR A 116 -13.31 -3.69 -0.91
N TYR A 117 -12.71 -4.88 -0.95
CA TYR A 117 -11.52 -5.13 -1.77
C TYR A 117 -11.84 -5.03 -3.28
N ILE A 118 -13.03 -5.50 -3.68
CA ILE A 118 -13.47 -5.47 -5.08
C ILE A 118 -13.66 -4.02 -5.54
N CYS A 119 -14.36 -3.20 -4.76
CA CYS A 119 -14.60 -1.80 -5.06
C CYS A 119 -13.30 -0.99 -5.10
N GLU A 120 -12.40 -1.17 -4.13
CA GLU A 120 -11.10 -0.49 -4.12
C GLU A 120 -10.27 -0.87 -5.34
N ARG A 121 -10.13 -2.17 -5.61
CA ARG A 121 -9.34 -2.65 -6.74
C ARG A 121 -9.93 -2.20 -8.09
N HIS A 122 -11.25 -2.13 -8.19
CA HIS A 122 -11.91 -1.65 -9.39
C HIS A 122 -11.73 -0.13 -9.57
N PHE A 123 -11.96 0.65 -8.51
CA PHE A 123 -11.76 2.11 -8.54
C PHE A 123 -10.31 2.46 -8.85
N GLN A 124 -9.34 1.84 -8.17
CA GLN A 124 -7.92 2.07 -8.42
C GLN A 124 -7.52 1.73 -9.85
N ARG A 125 -8.13 0.72 -10.48
CA ARG A 125 -7.89 0.41 -11.89
C ARG A 125 -8.40 1.49 -12.85
N ILE A 126 -9.51 2.15 -12.51
CA ILE A 126 -10.14 3.17 -13.38
C ILE A 126 -9.55 4.56 -13.13
N SER A 127 -9.36 4.94 -11.88
CA SER A 127 -8.95 6.30 -11.49
C SER A 127 -7.44 6.44 -11.27
N ASN A 128 -6.70 5.33 -11.26
CA ASN A 128 -5.29 5.25 -10.87
C ASN A 128 -5.00 5.86 -9.48
N ARG A 129 -6.02 5.90 -8.61
CA ARG A 129 -5.95 6.42 -7.23
C ARG A 129 -6.77 5.55 -6.28
N SER A 130 -6.35 5.45 -5.03
CA SER A 130 -7.11 4.74 -3.98
C SER A 130 -8.39 5.49 -3.64
N LEU A 131 -9.51 4.76 -3.45
CA LEU A 131 -10.79 5.34 -3.03
C LEU A 131 -10.73 5.90 -1.61
N PHE A 132 -9.86 5.33 -0.76
CA PHE A 132 -9.79 5.68 0.65
C PHE A 132 -8.81 6.82 0.94
N THR A 133 -7.74 6.93 0.15
CA THR A 133 -6.66 7.89 0.43
C THR A 133 -6.46 8.94 -0.67
N GLY A 134 -6.96 8.71 -1.88
CA GLY A 134 -6.71 9.59 -3.04
C GLY A 134 -5.27 9.54 -3.58
N LEU A 135 -4.44 8.64 -3.06
CA LEU A 135 -3.03 8.44 -3.44
C LEU A 135 -2.89 7.51 -4.65
N LYS A 136 -1.78 7.60 -5.40
CA LYS A 136 -1.46 6.61 -6.44
C LYS A 136 -1.01 5.27 -5.81
N ALA A 137 -0.53 5.31 -4.57
CA ALA A 137 -0.18 4.16 -3.75
C ALA A 137 -1.24 3.03 -3.79
N LYS A 138 -0.78 1.78 -3.83
CA LYS A 138 -1.66 0.59 -3.77
C LYS A 138 -2.04 0.29 -2.32
N THR A 139 -3.33 0.38 -2.01
CA THR A 139 -3.87 0.05 -0.68
C THR A 139 -4.24 -1.43 -0.61
N HIS A 140 -3.71 -2.12 0.39
CA HIS A 140 -3.94 -3.52 0.70
C HIS A 140 -4.60 -3.64 2.07
N PHE A 141 -5.51 -4.62 2.20
CA PHE A 141 -6.18 -4.92 3.47
C PHE A 141 -5.61 -6.22 4.04
N GLY A 142 -5.29 -6.19 5.34
CA GLY A 142 -4.62 -7.27 6.02
C GLY A 142 -3.11 -7.05 6.16
N ARG A 143 -2.44 -8.04 6.73
CA ARG A 143 -0.99 -8.02 6.94
C ARG A 143 -0.26 -8.34 5.63
N PRO A 144 0.87 -7.69 5.33
CA PRO A 144 1.68 -8.04 4.17
C PRO A 144 2.22 -9.46 4.29
N ASN A 145 2.17 -10.22 3.19
CA ASN A 145 2.95 -11.44 3.04
C ASN A 145 4.31 -11.04 2.45
N PHE A 146 5.31 -10.81 3.31
CA PHE A 146 6.62 -10.33 2.89
C PHE A 146 7.34 -11.31 1.98
N THR A 147 7.21 -12.62 2.21
CA THR A 147 7.84 -13.65 1.36
C THR A 147 7.33 -13.55 -0.07
N VAL A 148 6.00 -13.52 -0.26
CA VAL A 148 5.41 -13.41 -1.61
C VAL A 148 5.76 -12.08 -2.26
N PHE A 149 5.75 -10.98 -1.49
CA PHE A 149 6.11 -9.67 -2.02
C PHE A 149 7.57 -9.64 -2.50
N LEU A 150 8.52 -10.06 -1.67
CA LEU A 150 9.94 -10.05 -2.00
C LEU A 150 10.26 -11.03 -3.15
N ASP A 151 9.61 -12.19 -3.20
CA ASP A 151 9.72 -13.14 -4.31
C ASP A 151 9.25 -12.52 -5.64
N SER A 152 8.13 -11.78 -5.61
CA SER A 152 7.63 -11.07 -6.79
C SER A 152 8.60 -10.01 -7.33
N LEU A 153 9.41 -9.40 -6.46
CA LEU A 153 10.43 -8.44 -6.89
C LEU A 153 11.54 -9.09 -7.71
N GLN A 154 11.88 -10.35 -7.43
CA GLN A 154 12.86 -11.08 -8.25
C GLN A 154 12.34 -11.31 -9.66
N GLN A 155 11.05 -11.62 -9.78
CA GLN A 155 10.40 -11.84 -11.07
C GLN A 155 10.20 -10.54 -11.86
N GLU A 156 9.94 -9.43 -11.16
CA GLU A 156 9.80 -8.11 -11.78
C GLU A 156 11.15 -7.55 -12.28
N HIS A 157 12.27 -7.91 -11.64
CA HIS A 157 13.60 -7.40 -11.94
C HIS A 157 14.68 -8.49 -12.19
N PRO A 158 14.47 -9.42 -13.14
CA PRO A 158 15.28 -10.64 -13.26
C PRO A 158 16.74 -10.40 -13.68
N ASN A 159 17.01 -9.32 -14.42
CA ASN A 159 18.33 -9.05 -15.02
C ASN A 159 19.10 -7.89 -14.36
N VAL A 160 18.54 -7.31 -13.28
CA VAL A 160 19.03 -6.03 -12.72
C VAL A 160 19.45 -6.16 -11.25
N VAL A 161 18.89 -7.13 -10.53
CA VAL A 161 18.97 -7.15 -9.07
C VAL A 161 19.80 -8.33 -8.59
N THR A 162 21.08 -8.10 -8.36
CA THR A 162 21.95 -9.07 -7.64
C THR A 162 21.76 -8.98 -6.13
N ARG A 163 21.38 -7.79 -5.62
CA ARG A 163 21.22 -7.52 -4.19
C ARG A 163 20.12 -6.50 -3.92
N VAL A 164 19.26 -6.81 -2.96
CA VAL A 164 18.18 -5.94 -2.47
C VAL A 164 18.46 -5.58 -1.01
N GLY A 165 18.58 -4.28 -0.71
CA GLY A 165 18.53 -3.80 0.67
C GLY A 165 17.09 -3.73 1.17
N VAL A 166 16.81 -4.34 2.32
CA VAL A 166 15.51 -4.32 3.00
C VAL A 166 15.70 -3.65 4.36
N PHE A 167 15.05 -2.51 4.59
CA PHE A 167 15.16 -1.75 5.82
C PHE A 167 13.82 -1.77 6.53
N SER A 168 13.78 -2.16 7.80
CA SER A 168 12.53 -2.18 8.58
C SER A 168 12.64 -1.39 9.88
N CYS A 169 11.61 -0.60 10.16
CA CYS A 169 11.43 0.11 11.44
C CYS A 169 9.97 -0.02 11.88
N GLY A 170 9.74 -0.53 13.09
CA GLY A 170 8.40 -0.75 13.62
C GLY A 170 8.33 -1.87 14.67
N PRO A 171 7.14 -2.42 14.95
CA PRO A 171 6.95 -3.42 15.98
C PRO A 171 7.79 -4.69 15.74
N GLY A 172 8.39 -5.23 16.80
CA GLY A 172 9.24 -6.44 16.73
C GLY A 172 8.63 -7.62 15.96
N PRO A 173 7.34 -7.98 16.14
CA PRO A 173 6.72 -9.04 15.34
C PRO A 173 6.70 -8.76 13.83
N MET A 174 6.57 -7.50 13.42
CA MET A 174 6.60 -7.13 12.01
C MET A 174 8.01 -7.24 11.44
N THR A 175 9.01 -6.68 12.13
CA THR A 175 10.41 -6.69 11.66
C THR A 175 11.00 -8.11 11.66
N ASN A 176 10.63 -8.95 12.63
CA ASN A 176 10.97 -10.37 12.63
C ASN A 176 10.39 -11.12 11.43
N ASN A 177 9.14 -10.82 11.03
CA ASN A 177 8.56 -11.42 9.82
C ASN A 177 9.30 -10.99 8.54
N VAL A 178 9.79 -9.75 8.48
CA VAL A 178 10.63 -9.27 7.37
C VAL A 178 11.96 -10.01 7.34
N GLN A 179 12.62 -10.16 8.51
CA GLN A 179 13.88 -10.91 8.64
C GLN A 179 13.71 -12.36 8.16
N GLN A 180 12.69 -13.06 8.67
CA GLN A 180 12.43 -14.46 8.29
C GLN A 180 12.15 -14.60 6.79
N ALA A 181 11.39 -13.67 6.20
CA ALA A 181 11.15 -13.68 4.76
C ALA A 181 12.44 -13.53 3.94
N CYS A 182 13.35 -12.64 4.36
CA CYS A 182 14.66 -12.47 3.71
C CYS A 182 15.52 -13.74 3.86
N GLU A 183 15.62 -14.30 5.06
CA GLU A 183 16.38 -15.53 5.32
C GLU A 183 15.86 -16.72 4.51
N MET A 184 14.54 -16.86 4.40
CA MET A 184 13.92 -17.92 3.61
C MET A 184 14.22 -17.80 2.11
N LEU A 185 14.20 -16.57 1.57
CA LEU A 185 14.47 -16.33 0.15
C LEU A 185 15.96 -16.47 -0.19
N ASN A 186 16.85 -16.05 0.72
CA ASN A 186 18.30 -16.19 0.54
C ASN A 186 18.79 -17.66 0.52
N ARG A 187 17.95 -18.62 0.91
CA ARG A 187 18.25 -20.06 0.77
C ARG A 187 18.01 -20.58 -0.64
N ARG A 188 17.35 -19.80 -1.49
CA ARG A 188 17.06 -20.14 -2.89
C ARG A 188 18.09 -19.46 -3.80
N GLU A 189 18.27 -19.99 -5.00
CA GLU A 189 19.03 -19.28 -6.03
C GLU A 189 18.24 -18.06 -6.51
N GLY A 190 18.91 -16.92 -6.64
CA GLY A 190 18.29 -15.66 -7.03
C GLY A 190 18.97 -14.43 -6.42
N ALA A 191 18.19 -13.37 -6.20
CA ALA A 191 18.69 -12.14 -5.60
C ALA A 191 18.97 -12.29 -4.10
N ILE A 192 20.04 -11.63 -3.61
CA ILE A 192 20.37 -11.61 -2.18
C ILE A 192 19.61 -10.47 -1.48
N PHE A 193 18.83 -10.79 -0.46
CA PHE A 193 18.13 -9.84 0.39
C PHE A 193 18.93 -9.54 1.66
N SER A 194 19.48 -8.34 1.77
CA SER A 194 20.18 -7.86 2.96
C SER A 194 19.20 -7.10 3.85
N HIS A 195 18.82 -7.69 4.98
CA HIS A 195 17.90 -7.04 5.92
C HIS A 195 18.66 -6.21 6.97
N HIS A 196 18.17 -4.99 7.19
CA HIS A 196 18.67 -4.02 8.15
C HIS A 196 17.51 -3.60 9.06
N PHE A 197 17.70 -3.81 10.36
CA PHE A 197 16.76 -3.33 11.36
C PHE A 197 17.19 -1.93 11.79
N GLU A 198 16.29 -0.96 11.60
CA GLU A 198 16.57 0.45 11.86
C GLU A 198 15.75 0.93 13.06
N ASN A 199 16.44 1.49 14.06
CA ASN A 199 15.86 2.25 15.17
C ASN A 199 16.29 3.71 15.02
N PHE A 200 15.53 4.47 14.23
CA PHE A 200 15.73 5.91 14.04
C PHE A 200 15.23 6.73 15.22
#